data_AF-C1EBH0-F1
#
_entry.id   AF-C1EBH0-F1
#
_cell.length_a   1.000
_cell.length_b   1.000
_cell.length_c   1.000
_cell.angle_alpha   90.00
_cell.angle_beta   90.00
_cell.angle_gamma   90.00
#
_symmetry.space_group_name_H-M   'P 1'
#
loop_
_entity.id
_entity.type
_entity.pdbx_description
1 polymer ?
#
loop_
_entity_poly.entity_id
_entity_poly.type
_entity_poly.pdbx_seq_one_letter_code
_entity_poly.pdbx_strand_id
1 'polypeptide(L)'
;LDELEKEVAIMARLRHPNIVLLLGAVRSPPSIVEEFCARGSLFSVLQRHTKPGVPPLEWRVRLQMALGAAAGMCYLHNCSPPIIHRDLKSPNLMVDRYFRVKVGDFNLSRVAVASVRDSKGTGGHSAAYSTGGLHSPRWMAPEVLQNATYSRASDVYSFAVV
;
A
#
# COMPACT_ATOMS: atom_id res chain seq x y z
N LEU A 1 -11.02 6.38 -16.99
CA LEU A 1 -11.06 4.93 -17.27
C LEU A 1 -9.66 4.35 -17.15
N ASP A 2 -8.68 4.92 -17.86
CA ASP A 2 -7.30 4.41 -17.90
C ASP A 2 -6.62 4.24 -16.52
N GLU A 3 -6.85 5.13 -15.56
CA GLU A 3 -6.27 5.00 -14.22
C GLU A 3 -6.92 3.87 -13.41
N LEU A 4 -8.24 3.78 -13.44
CA LEU A 4 -9.00 2.70 -12.79
C LEU A 4 -8.66 1.34 -13.42
N GLU A 5 -8.51 1.26 -14.74
CA GLU A 5 -8.11 0.04 -15.43
C GLU A 5 -6.67 -0.38 -15.06
N LYS A 6 -5.75 0.56 -14.87
CA LYS A 6 -4.40 0.28 -14.37
C LYS A 6 -4.43 -0.25 -12.94
N GLU A 7 -5.23 0.35 -12.07
CA GLU A 7 -5.41 -0.13 -10.69
C GLU A 7 -5.98 -1.56 -10.68
N VAL A 8 -7.08 -1.79 -11.41
CA VAL A 8 -7.71 -3.10 -11.56
C VAL A 8 -6.71 -4.13 -12.11
N ALA A 9 -5.89 -3.78 -13.09
CA ALA A 9 -4.88 -4.67 -13.67
C ALA A 9 -3.81 -5.08 -12.65
N ILE A 10 -3.41 -4.17 -11.75
CA ILE A 10 -2.51 -4.50 -10.63
C ILE A 10 -3.23 -5.45 -9.67
N MET A 11 -4.40 -5.04 -9.15
CA MET A 11 -5.12 -5.79 -8.11
C MET A 11 -5.58 -7.18 -8.57
N ALA A 12 -5.92 -7.35 -9.85
CA ALA A 12 -6.32 -8.63 -10.42
C ALA A 12 -5.25 -9.72 -10.27
N ARG A 13 -3.97 -9.33 -10.16
CA ARG A 13 -2.83 -10.23 -10.02
C ARG A 13 -2.48 -10.54 -8.56
N LEU A 14 -3.08 -9.85 -7.60
CA LEU A 14 -2.73 -9.94 -6.18
C LEU A 14 -3.63 -10.93 -5.45
N ARG A 15 -3.03 -11.94 -4.82
CA ARG A 15 -3.72 -12.93 -3.98
C ARG A 15 -2.88 -13.21 -2.75
N HIS A 16 -3.25 -12.58 -1.62
CA HIS A 16 -2.57 -12.75 -0.35
C HIS A 16 -3.51 -12.35 0.80
N PRO A 17 -3.49 -13.02 1.98
CA PRO A 17 -4.40 -12.71 3.09
C PRO A 17 -4.29 -11.27 3.61
N ASN A 18 -3.14 -10.63 3.46
CA ASN A 18 -2.88 -9.24 3.87
C ASN A 18 -2.87 -8.23 2.72
N ILE A 19 -3.51 -8.56 1.60
CA ILE A 19 -3.83 -7.62 0.53
C ILE A 19 -5.35 -7.55 0.39
N VAL A 20 -5.90 -6.38 0.12
CA VAL A 20 -7.34 -6.22 -0.17
C VAL A 20 -7.65 -6.93 -1.49
N LEU A 21 -8.56 -7.91 -1.42
CA LEU A 21 -8.96 -8.72 -2.55
C LEU A 21 -9.89 -7.93 -3.48
N LEU A 22 -9.49 -7.82 -4.75
CA LEU A 22 -10.39 -7.44 -5.84
C LEU A 22 -11.41 -8.55 -6.08
N LEU A 23 -12.70 -8.21 -5.97
CA LEU A 23 -13.82 -9.08 -6.32
C LEU A 23 -14.29 -8.86 -7.76
N GLY A 24 -14.17 -7.63 -8.26
CA GLY A 24 -14.51 -7.30 -9.64
C GLY A 24 -14.39 -5.81 -9.95
N ALA A 25 -14.68 -5.44 -11.20
CA ALA A 25 -14.74 -4.06 -11.64
C ALA A 25 -15.94 -3.88 -12.56
N VAL A 26 -16.58 -2.72 -12.46
CA VAL A 26 -17.71 -2.31 -13.30
C VAL A 26 -17.24 -1.19 -14.23
N ARG A 27 -17.64 -1.24 -15.50
CA ARG A 27 -17.27 -0.23 -16.51
C ARG A 27 -18.23 0.95 -16.56
N SER A 28 -19.50 0.75 -16.18
CA SER A 28 -20.54 1.78 -16.23
C SER A 28 -21.53 1.62 -15.05
N PRO A 29 -21.51 2.55 -14.06
CA PRO A 29 -20.46 3.55 -13.85
C PRO A 29 -19.10 2.87 -13.54
N PRO A 30 -17.95 3.48 -13.87
CA PRO A 30 -16.64 2.96 -13.51
C PRO A 30 -16.53 2.76 -11.99
N SER A 31 -16.30 1.53 -11.53
CA SER A 31 -16.23 1.21 -10.10
C SER A 31 -15.36 -0.03 -9.85
N ILE A 32 -14.69 -0.06 -8.69
CA ILE A 32 -13.95 -1.22 -8.20
C ILE A 32 -14.76 -1.86 -7.07
N VAL A 33 -14.88 -3.19 -7.09
CA VAL A 33 -15.55 -3.98 -6.05
C VAL A 33 -14.49 -4.78 -5.31
N GLU A 34 -14.33 -4.50 -4.01
CA GLU A 34 -13.31 -5.09 -3.14
C GLU A 34 -13.95 -5.87 -1.98
N GLU A 35 -13.15 -6.70 -1.32
CA GLU A 35 -13.59 -7.32 -0.07
C GLU A 35 -13.88 -6.28 1.02
N PHE A 36 -14.96 -6.51 1.78
CA PHE A 36 -15.34 -5.58 2.84
C PHE A 36 -14.51 -5.77 4.12
N CYS A 37 -13.75 -4.74 4.48
CA CYS A 37 -12.97 -4.68 5.71
C CYS A 37 -13.76 -3.95 6.82
N ALA A 38 -14.47 -4.74 7.63
CA ALA A 38 -15.50 -4.25 8.56
C ALA A 38 -15.05 -3.23 9.63
N ARG A 39 -13.75 -3.10 9.90
CA ARG A 39 -13.24 -2.12 10.90
C ARG A 39 -12.78 -0.80 10.26
N GLY A 40 -12.84 -0.70 8.93
CA GLY A 40 -12.37 0.46 8.18
C GLY A 40 -10.85 0.48 8.07
N SER A 41 -10.28 1.68 7.93
CA SER A 41 -8.82 1.86 7.88
C SER A 41 -8.16 1.71 9.24
N LEU A 42 -6.88 1.36 9.24
CA LEU A 42 -6.03 1.29 10.42
C LEU A 42 -5.99 2.64 11.13
N PHE A 43 -5.99 3.75 10.38
CA PHE A 43 -6.11 5.09 10.94
C PHE A 43 -7.36 5.24 11.82
N SER A 44 -8.53 4.88 11.30
CA SER A 44 -9.80 4.95 12.05
C SER A 44 -9.82 4.00 13.24
N VAL A 45 -9.22 2.82 13.10
CA VAL A 45 -9.07 1.86 14.22
C VAL A 45 -8.21 2.47 15.32
N LEU A 46 -7.02 2.96 15.02
CA LEU A 46 -6.12 3.56 16.00
C LEU A 46 -6.75 4.78 16.68
N GLN A 47 -7.35 5.69 15.90
CA GLN A 47 -8.01 6.89 16.43
C GLN A 47 -9.21 6.57 17.34
N ARG A 48 -9.96 5.49 17.08
CA ARG A 48 -11.05 5.07 17.96
C ARG A 48 -10.54 4.73 19.37
N HIS A 49 -9.36 4.12 19.46
CA HIS A 49 -8.75 3.66 20.70
C HIS A 49 -7.89 4.73 21.40
N THR A 50 -7.88 5.97 20.91
CA THR A 50 -7.35 7.13 21.65
C THR A 50 -8.44 7.94 22.35
N LYS A 51 -9.72 7.61 22.13
CA LYS A 51 -10.85 8.34 22.73
C LYS A 51 -11.02 8.03 24.22
N PRO A 52 -11.43 9.01 25.05
CA PRO A 52 -11.74 8.77 26.46
C PRO A 52 -12.77 7.66 26.65
N GLY A 53 -12.56 6.79 27.64
CA GLY A 53 -13.48 5.69 27.96
C GLY A 53 -13.39 4.48 27.03
N VAL A 54 -12.57 4.51 25.98
CA VAL A 54 -12.31 3.34 25.12
C VAL A 54 -11.03 2.65 25.60
N PRO A 55 -11.06 1.33 25.89
CA PRO A 55 -9.86 0.59 26.24
C PRO A 55 -8.81 0.67 25.13
N PRO A 56 -7.52 0.77 25.45
CA PRO A 56 -6.47 0.73 24.43
C PRO A 56 -6.50 -0.62 23.70
N LEU A 57 -6.07 -0.62 22.44
CA LEU A 57 -5.82 -1.87 21.72
C LEU A 57 -4.76 -2.68 22.46
N GLU A 58 -5.07 -3.96 22.70
CA GLU A 58 -4.11 -4.91 23.24
C GLU A 58 -2.83 -4.95 22.40
N TRP A 59 -1.70 -5.06 23.09
CA TRP A 59 -0.39 -5.10 22.45
C TRP A 59 -0.28 -6.22 21.40
N ARG A 60 -0.82 -7.41 21.72
CA ARG A 60 -0.85 -8.54 20.79
C ARG A 60 -1.60 -8.22 19.50
N VAL A 61 -2.73 -7.51 19.59
CA VAL A 61 -3.51 -7.10 18.41
C VAL A 61 -2.73 -6.09 17.57
N ARG A 62 -2.03 -5.13 18.21
CA ARG A 62 -1.16 -4.18 17.50
C ARG A 62 -0.04 -4.89 16.73
N LEU A 63 0.65 -5.83 17.38
CA LEU A 63 1.71 -6.62 16.74
C LEU A 63 1.17 -7.47 15.58
N GLN A 64 0.01 -8.09 15.74
CA GLN A 64 -0.64 -8.85 14.67
C GLN A 64 -0.95 -7.96 13.45
N MET A 65 -1.45 -6.75 13.69
CA MET A 65 -1.73 -5.79 12.62
C MET A 65 -0.45 -5.33 11.92
N ALA A 66 0.60 -5.00 12.66
CA ALA A 66 1.90 -4.61 12.11
C ALA A 66 2.54 -5.73 11.27
N LEU A 67 2.53 -6.97 11.78
CA LEU A 67 3.01 -8.14 11.06
C LEU A 67 2.20 -8.38 9.79
N GLY A 68 0.88 -8.21 9.84
CA GLY A 68 0.01 -8.33 8.68
C GLY A 68 0.35 -7.32 7.59
N ALA A 69 0.52 -6.04 7.96
CA ALA A 69 0.95 -5.00 7.03
C ALA A 69 2.32 -5.32 6.40
N ALA A 70 3.30 -5.75 7.21
CA ALA A 70 4.62 -6.16 6.75
C ALA A 70 4.55 -7.35 5.77
N ALA A 71 3.72 -8.36 6.06
CA ALA A 71 3.53 -9.51 5.19
C ALA A 71 2.91 -9.11 3.84
N GLY A 72 1.93 -8.20 3.84
CA GLY A 72 1.34 -7.63 2.63
C GLY A 72 2.38 -6.89 1.78
N MET A 73 3.19 -6.02 2.38
CA MET A 73 4.25 -5.29 1.66
C MET A 73 5.35 -6.21 1.15
N CYS A 74 5.76 -7.21 1.94
CA CYS A 74 6.71 -8.24 1.54
C CYS A 74 6.20 -9.01 0.31
N TYR A 75 4.91 -9.34 0.27
CA TYR A 75 4.29 -9.98 -0.89
C TYR A 75 4.37 -9.09 -2.14
N LEU A 76 4.04 -7.79 -2.04
CA LEU A 76 4.13 -6.86 -3.18
C LEU A 76 5.56 -6.73 -3.72
N HIS A 77 6.53 -6.60 -2.81
CA HIS A 77 7.94 -6.43 -3.19
C HIS A 77 8.56 -7.69 -3.80
N ASN A 78 8.00 -8.87 -3.51
CA ASN A 78 8.41 -10.17 -4.07
C ASN A 78 7.60 -10.59 -5.30
N CYS A 79 6.62 -9.80 -5.75
CA CYS A 79 5.97 -10.04 -7.03
C CYS A 79 7.00 -10.00 -8.16
N SER A 80 6.72 -10.70 -9.27
CA SER A 80 7.55 -10.66 -10.47
C SER A 80 6.73 -10.17 -11.66
N PRO A 81 7.00 -8.95 -12.17
CA PRO A 81 7.86 -7.90 -11.59
C PRO A 81 7.38 -7.34 -10.23
N PRO A 82 8.27 -6.76 -9.41
CA PRO A 82 7.94 -6.19 -8.10
C PRO A 82 6.91 -5.07 -8.21
N ILE A 83 6.10 -4.88 -7.18
CA ILE A 83 5.12 -3.78 -7.11
C ILE A 83 5.54 -2.83 -6.00
N ILE A 84 5.68 -1.55 -6.34
CA ILE A 84 5.95 -0.47 -5.38
C ILE A 84 4.63 0.24 -5.09
N HIS A 85 4.26 0.34 -3.81
CA HIS A 85 2.96 0.86 -3.38
C HIS A 85 2.87 2.39 -3.52
N ARG A 86 3.92 3.11 -3.13
CA ARG A 86 4.12 4.57 -3.28
C ARG A 86 3.24 5.49 -2.43
N ASP A 87 2.13 4.99 -1.89
CA ASP A 87 1.28 5.75 -0.96
C ASP A 87 0.87 4.89 0.25
N LEU A 88 1.84 4.20 0.85
CA LEU A 88 1.59 3.41 2.04
C LEU A 88 1.39 4.33 3.25
N LYS A 89 0.22 4.24 3.89
CA LYS A 89 -0.17 5.05 5.04
C LYS A 89 -1.29 4.34 5.80
N SER A 90 -1.50 4.69 7.07
CA SER A 90 -2.54 4.05 7.90
C SER A 90 -3.97 4.20 7.36
N PRO A 91 -4.35 5.23 6.58
CA PRO A 91 -5.60 5.26 5.84
C PRO A 91 -5.75 4.18 4.76
N ASN A 92 -4.64 3.72 4.16
CA ASN A 92 -4.63 2.76 3.03
C ASN A 92 -4.40 1.32 3.50
N LEU A 93 -4.35 1.10 4.81
CA LEU A 93 -4.33 -0.21 5.44
C LEU A 93 -5.72 -0.50 5.97
N MET A 94 -6.42 -1.46 5.38
CA MET A 94 -7.77 -1.84 5.77
C MET A 94 -7.74 -2.93 6.83
N VAL A 95 -8.72 -2.93 7.74
CA VAL A 95 -8.78 -3.87 8.86
C VAL A 95 -10.09 -4.67 8.81
N ASP A 96 -9.98 -5.98 8.77
CA ASP A 96 -11.15 -6.86 8.73
C ASP A 96 -11.75 -7.12 10.13
N ARG A 97 -12.84 -7.89 10.19
CA ARG A 97 -13.53 -8.23 11.45
C ARG A 97 -12.64 -8.94 12.48
N TYR A 98 -11.58 -9.61 12.05
CA TYR A 98 -10.66 -10.38 12.87
C TYR A 98 -9.35 -9.63 13.18
N PHE A 99 -9.30 -8.31 12.98
CA PHE A 99 -8.09 -7.50 13.14
C PHE A 99 -6.93 -7.96 12.25
N ARG A 100 -7.22 -8.51 11.07
CA ARG A 100 -6.22 -8.73 10.04
C ARG A 100 -6.11 -7.47 9.19
N VAL A 101 -4.89 -6.96 9.06
CA VAL A 101 -4.59 -5.83 8.18
C VAL A 101 -4.43 -6.30 6.75
N LYS A 102 -4.94 -5.51 5.82
CA LYS A 102 -4.88 -5.71 4.38
C LYS A 102 -4.41 -4.42 3.71
N VAL A 103 -3.34 -4.48 2.92
CA VAL A 103 -2.88 -3.35 2.12
C VAL A 103 -3.87 -3.11 0.97
N GLY A 104 -4.35 -1.88 0.83
CA GLY A 104 -5.31 -1.46 -0.20
C GLY A 104 -4.91 -0.12 -0.82
N ASP A 105 -5.77 0.42 -1.69
CA ASP A 105 -5.55 1.66 -2.46
C ASP A 105 -4.30 1.59 -3.36
N PHE A 106 -4.49 1.03 -4.55
CA PHE A 106 -3.42 0.77 -5.52
C PHE A 106 -3.36 1.83 -6.63
N ASN A 107 -4.12 2.93 -6.52
CA ASN A 107 -4.19 4.02 -7.49
C ASN A 107 -2.80 4.57 -7.88
N LEU A 108 -1.91 4.70 -6.90
CA LEU A 108 -0.54 5.21 -7.10
C LEU A 108 0.50 4.10 -7.29
N SER A 109 0.12 2.84 -7.09
CA SER A 109 1.01 1.69 -7.19
C SER A 109 1.54 1.50 -8.60
N ARG A 110 2.78 1.04 -8.73
CA ARG A 110 3.41 0.78 -10.03
C ARG A 110 4.21 -0.51 -10.00
N VAL A 111 4.19 -1.20 -11.12
CA VAL A 111 5.08 -2.32 -11.40
C VAL A 111 6.48 -1.76 -11.65
N ALA A 112 7.48 -2.24 -10.90
CA ALA A 112 8.88 -1.93 -11.13
C ALA A 112 9.34 -2.60 -12.43
N VAL A 113 9.30 -1.86 -13.54
CA VAL A 113 9.89 -2.27 -14.81
C VAL A 113 11.39 -2.02 -14.76
N ALA A 114 12.19 -3.04 -15.08
CA ALA A 114 13.62 -2.85 -15.29
C ALA A 114 13.81 -1.95 -16.52
N SER A 115 14.28 -0.71 -16.31
CA SER A 115 14.76 0.12 -17.40
C SER A 115 15.95 -0.58 -18.06
N VAL A 116 15.90 -0.76 -19.39
CA VAL A 116 16.99 -1.32 -20.24
C VAL A 116 18.19 -0.35 -20.34
N ARG A 117 18.53 0.37 -19.27
CA ARG A 117 19.62 1.37 -19.27
C ARG A 117 20.59 1.31 -18.09
N ASP A 118 20.46 0.34 -17.19
CA ASP A 118 21.42 0.22 -16.07
C ASP A 118 22.57 -0.73 -16.41
N SER A 119 23.33 -0.38 -17.45
CA SER A 119 24.68 -0.88 -17.70
C SER A 119 25.65 -0.21 -16.72
N LYS A 120 25.47 -0.42 -15.40
CA LYS A 120 26.46 -0.19 -14.34
C LYS A 120 25.89 -0.60 -12.97
N GLY A 121 26.05 -1.87 -12.62
CA GLY A 121 26.61 -2.30 -11.32
C GLY A 121 25.97 -1.92 -9.98
N THR A 122 24.84 -1.21 -9.90
CA THR A 122 24.15 -0.95 -8.63
C THR A 122 22.70 -1.36 -8.74
N GLY A 123 22.28 -2.37 -7.97
CA GLY A 123 20.97 -3.04 -8.05
C GLY A 123 19.75 -2.22 -7.64
N GLY A 124 19.60 -1.01 -8.18
CA GLY A 124 18.43 -0.16 -8.01
C GLY A 124 17.45 -0.32 -9.18
N HIS A 125 16.34 -1.04 -8.96
CA HIS A 125 15.19 -0.96 -9.85
C HIS A 125 14.45 0.35 -9.61
N SER A 126 14.97 1.45 -10.17
CA SER A 126 14.43 2.80 -10.00
C SER A 126 13.86 3.30 -11.31
N ALA A 127 12.53 3.35 -11.42
CA ALA A 127 11.88 4.06 -12.51
C ALA A 127 11.57 5.50 -12.04
N ALA A 128 12.11 6.48 -12.78
CA ALA A 128 11.79 7.89 -12.58
C ALA A 128 10.36 8.16 -13.00
N TYR A 129 9.48 8.39 -12.03
CA TYR A 129 8.08 8.74 -12.28
C TYR A 129 7.80 10.13 -11.72
N SER A 130 7.38 11.06 -12.58
CA SER A 130 7.01 12.43 -12.22
C SER A 130 6.01 12.47 -11.06
N THR A 131 6.30 13.40 -10.15
CA THR A 131 5.57 13.72 -8.93
C THR A 131 4.33 14.57 -9.23
N GLY A 132 3.33 13.98 -9.90
CA GLY A 132 2.03 14.61 -10.11
C GLY A 132 1.21 14.71 -8.82
N GLY A 133 1.46 15.75 -8.02
CA GLY A 133 0.47 16.45 -7.16
C GLY A 133 -0.23 15.73 -6.00
N LEU A 134 -0.14 14.41 -5.83
CA LEU A 134 -1.00 13.68 -4.89
C LEU A 134 -0.21 12.91 -3.85
N HIS A 135 0.39 13.61 -2.90
CA HIS A 135 1.36 13.02 -1.99
C HIS A 135 1.01 13.32 -0.54
N SER A 136 1.05 12.29 0.30
CA SER A 136 0.90 12.36 1.75
C SER A 136 2.29 12.58 2.39
N PRO A 137 2.83 13.82 2.45
CA PRO A 137 4.26 14.05 2.73
C PRO A 137 4.70 13.51 4.09
N ARG A 138 3.77 13.37 5.04
CA ARG A 138 4.01 12.80 6.37
C ARG A 138 4.55 11.37 6.34
N TRP A 139 4.24 10.57 5.31
CA TRP A 139 4.70 9.18 5.18
C TRP A 139 5.82 9.01 4.16
N MET A 140 6.33 10.10 3.58
CA MET A 140 7.28 10.02 2.47
C MET A 140 8.71 9.92 2.94
N ALA A 141 9.43 9.03 2.28
CA ALA A 141 10.87 8.90 2.43
C ALA A 141 11.57 10.21 2.02
N PRO A 142 12.66 10.58 2.69
CA PRO A 142 13.35 11.85 2.46
C PRO A 142 13.85 11.99 1.02
N GLU A 143 14.26 10.90 0.37
CA GLU A 143 14.66 10.90 -1.03
C GLU A 143 13.49 11.22 -1.97
N VAL A 144 12.29 10.70 -1.67
CA VAL A 144 11.07 10.98 -2.46
C VAL A 144 10.67 12.45 -2.33
N LEU A 145 10.80 13.03 -1.13
CA LEU A 145 10.57 14.46 -0.91
C LEU A 145 11.56 15.36 -1.69
N GLN A 146 12.76 14.84 -1.98
CA GLN A 146 13.78 15.51 -2.78
C GLN A 146 13.63 15.25 -4.29
N ASN A 147 12.46 14.77 -4.74
CA ASN A 147 12.16 14.38 -6.11
C ASN A 147 13.00 13.21 -6.65
N ALA A 148 13.55 12.36 -5.77
CA ALA A 148 14.14 11.08 -6.18
C ALA A 148 13.06 10.04 -6.50
N THR A 149 13.49 8.93 -7.08
CA THR A 149 12.61 7.85 -7.57
C THR A 149 12.05 7.00 -6.44
N TYR A 150 10.77 6.62 -6.55
CA TYR A 150 10.16 5.62 -5.68
C TYR A 150 10.86 4.26 -5.81
N SER A 151 10.99 3.55 -4.69
CA SER A 151 11.65 2.25 -4.61
C SER A 151 11.02 1.37 -3.52
N ARG A 152 11.50 0.13 -3.38
CA ARG A 152 11.13 -0.71 -2.22
C ARG A 152 11.53 -0.04 -0.91
N ALA A 153 12.67 0.66 -0.89
CA ALA A 153 13.16 1.34 0.31
C ALA A 153 12.25 2.51 0.72
N SER A 154 11.68 3.23 -0.26
CA SER A 154 10.73 4.31 0.06
C SER A 154 9.44 3.77 0.68
N ASP A 155 8.95 2.61 0.21
CA ASP A 155 7.80 1.94 0.85
C ASP A 155 8.13 1.44 2.27
N VAL A 156 9.37 0.96 2.50
CA VAL A 156 9.84 0.54 3.84
C VAL A 156 9.89 1.72 4.80
N TYR A 157 10.32 2.90 4.33
CA TYR A 157 10.25 4.12 5.13
C TYR A 157 8.80 4.46 5.49
N SER A 158 7.89 4.46 4.50
CA SER A 158 6.47 4.72 4.75
C SER A 158 5.86 3.74 5.75
N PHE A 159 6.24 2.46 5.69
CA PHE A 159 5.85 1.44 6.66
C PHE A 159 6.35 1.77 8.08
N ALA A 160 7.58 2.27 8.22
CA ALA A 160 8.15 2.63 9.52
C ALA A 160 7.46 3.85 10.17
N VAL A 161 6.84 4.73 9.36
CA VAL A 161 6.05 5.87 9.86
C VAL A 161 4.66 5.45 10.34
N VAL A 162 4.10 4.39 9.76
CA VAL A 162 2.78 3.82 10.15
C VAL A 162 2.84 3.21 11.54
#